data_AF-A8N7W0-F1
#
_entry.id   AF-A8N7W0-F1
#
_cell.length_a   1.000
_cell.length_b   1.000
_cell.length_c   1.000
_cell.angle_alpha   90.00
_cell.angle_beta   90.00
_cell.angle_gamma   90.00
#
_symmetry.space_group_name_H-M   'P 1'
#
loop_
_entity.id
_entity.type
_entity.pdbx_description
1 polymer ?
#
loop_
_entity_poly.entity_id
_entity_poly.type
_entity_poly.pdbx_seq_one_letter_code
_entity_poly.pdbx_strand_id
1 'polypeptide(L)'
;MTTLTPGPFIWAAELITLLGIAARPSKYRRLLFLLVAPLCIYPMFLPKAATSHDNYARTGRLISLLLVSSDFLVLTDVQNELRLRNDKASPHISQRSWWSRLKWAFQLRTSMRGVGWSFEPSPEHLGPRPPVRTRWEFIIYQLIWTAFNSLALDLCVATAKTIPYFDGTGRETLATAPWPDKLLCWLYIAISYHGLLVPFRILTILSVGLGLSQPHEWPELFGNPLDAYTVRRAWGRVWQQSIRRVCTIPPSSIMCVPLD
;
A
#
# COMPACT_ATOMS: atom_id res chain seq x y z
N MET A 1 16.53 26.10 13.85
CA MET A 1 16.43 24.63 13.77
C MET A 1 15.71 24.29 12.48
N THR A 2 16.40 23.71 11.50
CA THR A 2 15.78 23.18 10.28
C THR A 2 14.88 22.01 10.67
N THR A 3 13.58 22.15 10.49
CA THR A 3 12.63 21.06 10.68
C THR A 3 12.94 19.99 9.64
N LEU A 4 13.60 18.91 10.03
CA LEU A 4 13.81 17.76 9.15
C LEU A 4 12.45 17.26 8.70
N THR A 5 12.19 17.35 7.39
CA THR A 5 10.98 16.78 6.83
C THR A 5 11.13 15.25 6.82
N PRO A 6 10.07 14.48 7.12
CA PRO A 6 10.13 13.02 7.12
C PRO A 6 10.25 12.41 5.71
N GLY A 7 10.06 13.21 4.65
CA GLY A 7 10.05 12.75 3.25
C GLY A 7 11.32 11.99 2.82
N PRO A 8 12.54 12.53 3.02
CA PRO A 8 13.79 11.86 2.67
C PRO A 8 13.93 10.48 3.32
N PHE A 9 13.48 10.31 4.56
CA PHE A 9 13.52 9.03 5.26
C PHE A 9 12.65 7.97 4.58
N ILE A 10 11.43 8.35 4.19
CA ILE A 10 10.49 7.47 3.47
C ILE A 10 11.11 7.03 2.15
N TRP A 11 11.63 7.98 1.36
CA TRP A 11 12.21 7.66 0.05
C TRP A 11 13.48 6.81 0.15
N ALA A 12 14.33 7.07 1.14
CA ALA A 12 15.51 6.25 1.41
C ALA A 12 15.13 4.82 1.79
N ALA A 13 14.16 4.66 2.71
CA ALA A 13 13.67 3.35 3.12
C ALA A 13 13.02 2.58 1.96
N GLU A 14 12.22 3.24 1.11
CA GLU A 14 11.64 2.64 -0.10
C GLU A 14 12.73 2.17 -1.07
N LEU A 15 13.74 3.01 -1.31
CA LEU A 15 14.84 2.70 -2.21
C LEU A 15 15.64 1.50 -1.71
N ILE A 16 16.03 1.49 -0.43
CA ILE A 16 16.77 0.36 0.17
C ILE A 16 15.95 -0.92 0.08
N THR A 17 14.64 -0.85 0.35
CA THR A 17 13.74 -2.01 0.27
C THR A 17 13.65 -2.53 -1.16
N LEU A 18 13.45 -1.65 -2.14
CA LEU A 18 13.37 -2.01 -3.55
C LEU A 18 14.68 -2.66 -4.04
N LEU A 19 15.82 -2.07 -3.69
CA LEU A 19 17.14 -2.60 -4.03
C LEU A 19 17.39 -3.95 -3.34
N GLY A 20 16.94 -4.12 -2.09
CA GLY A 20 17.05 -5.38 -1.34
C GLY A 20 16.22 -6.50 -1.95
N ILE A 21 15.03 -6.20 -2.48
CA ILE A 21 14.19 -7.15 -3.23
C ILE A 21 14.88 -7.54 -4.55
N ALA A 22 15.49 -6.57 -5.24
CA ALA A 22 16.19 -6.77 -6.51
C ALA A 22 17.58 -7.43 -6.35
N ALA A 23 18.18 -7.42 -5.16
CA ALA A 23 19.48 -8.03 -4.89
C ALA A 23 19.40 -9.57 -4.99
N ARG A 24 20.48 -10.23 -5.41
CA ARG A 24 20.50 -11.70 -5.47
C ARG A 24 20.23 -12.32 -4.10
N PRO A 25 19.70 -13.55 -4.03
CA PRO A 25 19.45 -14.22 -2.76
C PRO A 25 20.75 -14.28 -1.96
N SER A 26 20.71 -13.76 -0.74
CA SER A 26 21.87 -13.67 0.14
C SER A 26 21.41 -13.67 1.59
N LYS A 27 22.13 -14.38 2.45
CA LYS A 27 21.89 -14.41 3.90
C LYS A 27 21.99 -13.00 4.51
N TYR A 28 22.78 -12.12 3.89
CA TYR A 28 23.01 -10.74 4.34
C TYR A 28 21.88 -9.77 3.98
N ARG A 29 20.87 -10.19 3.19
CA ARG A 29 19.71 -9.33 2.85
C ARG A 29 18.99 -8.82 4.10
N ARG A 30 18.98 -9.61 5.17
CA ARG A 30 18.40 -9.25 6.48
C ARG A 30 19.06 -8.02 7.11
N LEU A 31 20.34 -7.76 6.81
CA LEU A 31 21.05 -6.57 7.30
C LEU A 31 20.48 -5.27 6.72
N LEU A 32 19.91 -5.32 5.51
CA LEU A 32 19.24 -4.15 4.92
C LEU A 32 18.03 -3.71 5.75
N PHE A 33 17.35 -4.65 6.42
CA PHE A 33 16.26 -4.32 7.32
C PHE A 33 16.73 -3.51 8.54
N LEU A 34 17.95 -3.75 9.03
CA LEU A 34 18.54 -2.96 10.11
C LEU A 34 18.78 -1.50 9.71
N LEU A 35 18.88 -1.20 8.41
CA LEU A 35 18.93 0.16 7.88
C LEU A 35 17.53 0.73 7.67
N VAL A 36 16.59 -0.07 7.17
CA VAL A 36 15.21 0.37 6.90
C VAL A 36 14.43 0.65 8.19
N ALA A 37 14.57 -0.21 9.21
CA ALA A 37 13.84 -0.08 10.46
C ALA A 37 14.01 1.30 11.14
N PRO A 38 15.23 1.81 11.40
CA PRO A 38 15.40 3.13 12.00
C PRO A 38 14.91 4.25 11.07
N LEU A 39 15.06 4.12 9.75
CA LEU A 39 14.52 5.09 8.78
C LEU A 39 12.98 5.17 8.82
N CYS A 40 12.31 4.07 9.15
CA CYS A 40 10.86 4.05 9.34
C CYS A 40 10.44 4.53 10.73
N ILE A 41 11.18 4.15 11.78
CA ILE A 41 10.81 4.35 13.18
C ILE A 41 11.13 5.77 13.65
N TYR A 42 12.32 6.29 13.36
CA TYR A 42 12.78 7.59 13.84
C TYR A 42 11.84 8.76 13.45
N PRO A 43 11.35 8.86 12.20
CA PRO A 43 10.45 9.95 11.81
C PRO A 43 9.10 9.94 12.54
N MET A 44 8.69 8.81 13.13
CA MET A 44 7.44 8.70 13.90
C MET A 44 7.51 9.45 15.23
N PHE A 45 8.72 9.68 15.74
CA PHE A 45 8.99 10.40 16.98
C PHE A 45 9.37 11.87 16.76
N LEU A 46 9.53 12.31 15.51
CA LEU A 46 9.81 13.72 15.21
C LEU A 46 8.61 14.60 15.60
N PRO A 47 8.85 15.86 16.02
CA PRO A 47 7.79 16.81 16.33
C PRO A 47 6.79 16.89 15.17
N LYS A 48 5.53 16.60 15.48
CA LYS A 48 4.45 16.59 14.49
C LYS A 48 4.07 18.04 14.18
N ALA A 49 3.91 18.36 12.89
CA ALA A 49 3.30 19.61 12.49
C ALA A 49 1.86 19.67 13.04
N ALA A 50 1.35 20.87 13.34
CA ALA A 50 0.04 21.07 13.97
C ALA A 50 -1.15 20.51 13.17
N THR A 51 -0.96 20.11 11.91
CA THR A 51 -1.99 19.51 11.06
C THR A 51 -2.10 18.00 11.28
N SER A 52 -3.13 17.56 12.00
CA SER A 52 -3.38 16.18 12.43
C SER A 52 -3.47 15.15 11.29
N HIS A 53 -4.11 15.50 10.16
CA HIS A 53 -4.41 14.58 9.06
C HIS A 53 -3.17 14.08 8.30
N ASP A 54 -2.24 14.98 8.02
CA ASP A 54 -1.02 14.65 7.27
C ASP A 54 -0.13 13.69 8.07
N ASN A 55 -0.10 13.87 9.40
CA ASN A 55 0.65 12.99 10.30
C ASN A 55 0.13 11.55 10.29
N TYR A 56 -1.20 11.33 10.21
CA TYR A 56 -1.77 9.99 10.19
C TYR A 56 -1.40 9.22 8.92
N ALA A 57 -1.60 9.83 7.75
CA ALA A 57 -1.26 9.20 6.47
C ALA A 57 0.24 8.88 6.37
N ARG A 58 1.10 9.82 6.81
CA ARG A 58 2.56 9.61 6.87
C ARG A 58 2.94 8.45 7.78
N THR A 59 2.38 8.43 8.99
CA THR A 59 2.64 7.36 9.97
C THR A 59 2.18 6.01 9.43
N GLY A 60 0.99 5.94 8.84
CA GLY A 60 0.46 4.73 8.20
C GLY A 60 1.37 4.23 7.07
N ARG A 61 1.94 5.13 6.26
CA ARG A 61 2.91 4.78 5.22
C ARG A 61 4.21 4.21 5.80
N LEU A 62 4.77 4.83 6.85
CA LEU A 62 5.97 4.35 7.53
C LEU A 62 5.77 2.96 8.14
N ILE A 63 4.63 2.72 8.80
CA ILE A 63 4.27 1.41 9.35
C ILE A 63 4.13 0.39 8.23
N SER A 64 3.41 0.73 7.17
CA SER A 64 3.21 -0.17 6.02
C SER A 64 4.55 -0.54 5.38
N LEU A 65 5.46 0.44 5.22
CA LEU A 65 6.79 0.20 4.68
C LEU A 65 7.63 -0.68 5.60
N LEU A 66 7.62 -0.43 6.91
CA LEU A 66 8.30 -1.26 7.90
C LEU A 66 7.84 -2.72 7.81
N LEU A 67 6.53 -2.94 7.77
CA LEU A 67 5.94 -4.27 7.70
C LEU A 67 6.26 -4.99 6.39
N VAL A 68 6.10 -4.31 5.25
CA VAL A 68 6.44 -4.86 3.93
C VAL A 68 7.94 -5.18 3.83
N SER A 69 8.79 -4.31 4.37
CA SER A 69 10.24 -4.53 4.38
C SER A 69 10.62 -5.71 5.28
N SER A 70 9.92 -5.90 6.39
CA SER A 70 10.13 -7.06 7.26
C SER A 70 9.79 -8.36 6.54
N ASP A 71 8.67 -8.39 5.81
CA ASP A 71 8.29 -9.55 4.99
C ASP A 71 9.35 -9.83 3.93
N PHE A 72 9.66 -8.84 3.09
CA PHE A 72 10.48 -9.06 1.90
C PHE A 72 11.99 -9.17 2.16
N LEU A 73 12.51 -8.54 3.21
CA LEU A 73 13.94 -8.59 3.49
C LEU A 73 14.30 -9.69 4.52
N VAL A 74 13.37 -10.03 5.42
CA VAL A 74 13.64 -10.91 6.56
C VAL A 74 12.91 -12.24 6.49
N LEU A 75 11.58 -12.21 6.34
CA LEU A 75 10.71 -13.36 6.56
C LEU A 75 10.61 -14.29 5.34
N THR A 76 10.54 -13.71 4.14
CA THR A 76 10.31 -14.46 2.90
C THR A 76 11.59 -14.54 2.10
N ASP A 77 11.91 -15.71 1.54
CA ASP A 77 12.90 -15.76 0.47
C ASP A 77 12.32 -15.29 -0.86
N VAL A 78 12.21 -13.98 -0.99
CA VAL A 78 11.40 -13.30 -2.01
C VAL A 78 11.64 -13.81 -3.43
N GLN A 79 12.89 -14.00 -3.85
CA GLN A 79 13.17 -14.41 -5.22
C GLN A 79 12.93 -15.90 -5.47
N ASN A 80 13.00 -16.75 -4.45
CA ASN A 80 12.82 -18.20 -4.57
C ASN A 80 11.37 -18.62 -4.35
N GLU A 81 10.65 -17.92 -3.47
CA GLU A 81 9.26 -18.23 -3.13
C GLU A 81 8.26 -17.49 -4.01
N LEU A 82 8.53 -16.21 -4.34
CA LEU A 82 7.59 -15.39 -5.06
C LEU A 82 7.88 -15.40 -6.55
N ARG A 83 6.84 -15.65 -7.32
CA ARG A 83 6.86 -15.63 -8.78
C ARG A 83 5.57 -15.08 -9.35
N LEU A 84 5.67 -14.46 -10.53
CA LEU A 84 4.51 -14.16 -11.37
C LEU A 84 3.96 -15.46 -11.96
N ARG A 85 2.64 -15.65 -11.98
CA ARG A 85 2.00 -16.89 -12.47
C ARG A 85 2.28 -17.17 -13.94
N ASN A 86 2.39 -16.11 -14.74
CA ASN A 86 2.70 -16.20 -16.16
C ASN A 86 4.20 -16.37 -16.43
N ASP A 87 5.03 -16.20 -15.41
CA ASP A 87 6.48 -16.30 -15.53
C ASP A 87 6.92 -17.76 -15.38
N LYS A 88 6.77 -18.51 -16.48
CA LYS A 88 7.36 -19.85 -16.65
C LYS A 88 8.81 -19.77 -17.17
N ALA A 89 9.38 -18.58 -17.30
CA ALA A 89 10.63 -18.41 -18.03
C ALA A 89 11.85 -18.86 -17.20
N SER A 90 12.58 -19.83 -17.76
CA SER A 90 13.97 -20.09 -17.42
C SER A 90 14.86 -19.01 -18.07
N PRO A 91 15.88 -18.46 -17.38
CA PRO A 91 16.33 -18.83 -16.05
C PRO A 91 15.54 -18.14 -14.92
N HIS A 92 15.67 -18.68 -13.71
CA HIS A 92 15.07 -18.17 -12.47
C HIS A 92 15.41 -16.68 -12.26
N ILE A 93 14.53 -15.91 -11.60
CA ILE A 93 14.69 -14.44 -11.47
C ILE A 93 16.06 -14.03 -10.90
N SER A 94 16.61 -14.82 -9.97
CA SER A 94 17.93 -14.61 -9.37
C SER A 94 19.10 -14.64 -10.37
N GLN A 95 18.93 -15.38 -11.47
CA GLN A 95 19.91 -15.54 -12.54
C GLN A 95 19.73 -14.52 -13.67
N ARG A 96 18.62 -13.76 -13.68
CA ARG A 96 18.37 -12.73 -14.70
C ARG A 96 19.25 -11.50 -14.48
N SER A 97 19.30 -10.66 -15.52
CA SER A 97 20.00 -9.37 -15.50
C SER A 97 19.52 -8.48 -14.34
N TRP A 98 20.37 -7.55 -13.89
CA TRP A 98 20.01 -6.58 -12.85
C TRP A 98 18.70 -5.84 -13.14
N TRP A 99 18.52 -5.36 -14.36
CA TRP A 99 17.33 -4.61 -14.76
C TRP A 99 16.07 -5.45 -14.75
N SER A 100 16.16 -6.72 -15.15
CA SER A 100 15.04 -7.65 -15.05
C SER A 100 14.62 -7.87 -13.60
N ARG A 101 15.58 -8.01 -12.67
CA ARG A 101 15.30 -8.15 -11.23
C ARG A 101 14.74 -6.86 -10.63
N LEU A 102 15.25 -5.70 -11.05
CA LEU A 102 14.75 -4.41 -10.58
C LEU A 102 13.31 -4.16 -11.05
N LYS A 103 13.01 -4.46 -12.33
CA LYS A 103 11.64 -4.40 -12.87
C LYS A 103 10.71 -5.36 -12.11
N TRP A 104 11.14 -6.59 -11.89
CA TRP A 104 10.38 -7.58 -11.12
C TRP A 104 10.16 -7.13 -9.67
N ALA A 105 11.18 -6.56 -9.03
CA ALA A 105 11.08 -6.02 -7.67
C ALA A 105 10.09 -4.86 -7.59
N PHE A 106 10.11 -3.97 -8.59
CA PHE A 106 9.14 -2.89 -8.73
C PHE A 106 7.72 -3.46 -8.88
N GLN A 107 7.51 -4.40 -9.80
CA GLN A 107 6.21 -5.07 -9.98
C GLN A 107 5.73 -5.74 -8.68
N LEU A 108 6.61 -6.40 -7.93
CA LEU A 108 6.25 -7.01 -6.65
C LEU A 108 5.85 -5.94 -5.62
N ARG A 109 6.64 -4.88 -5.50
CA ARG A 109 6.43 -3.78 -4.55
C ARG A 109 5.13 -3.03 -4.82
N THR A 110 4.70 -2.92 -6.08
CA THR A 110 3.47 -2.23 -6.48
C THR A 110 2.25 -3.16 -6.54
N SER A 111 2.44 -4.48 -6.57
CA SER A 111 1.37 -5.48 -6.58
C SER A 111 0.77 -5.69 -5.18
N MET A 112 0.16 -4.64 -4.61
CA MET A 112 -0.41 -4.66 -3.25
C MET A 112 -1.40 -5.80 -2.99
N ARG A 113 -2.19 -6.19 -4.02
CA ARG A 113 -3.19 -7.26 -3.92
C ARG A 113 -2.66 -8.64 -4.34
N GLY A 114 -1.41 -8.73 -4.78
CA GLY A 114 -0.81 -9.98 -5.27
C GLY A 114 -1.47 -10.57 -6.53
N VAL A 115 -2.28 -9.81 -7.26
CA VAL A 115 -2.94 -10.30 -8.49
C VAL A 115 -1.90 -10.62 -9.56
N GLY A 116 -1.99 -11.81 -10.16
CA GLY A 116 -1.00 -12.30 -11.11
C GLY A 116 0.23 -12.95 -10.45
N TRP A 117 0.30 -12.97 -9.11
CA TRP A 117 1.40 -13.61 -8.38
C TRP A 117 1.03 -14.99 -7.85
N SER A 118 2.05 -15.78 -7.53
CA SER A 118 1.96 -17.08 -6.84
C SER A 118 1.07 -17.03 -5.58
N PHE A 119 1.13 -15.92 -4.84
CA PHE A 119 0.34 -15.67 -3.63
C PHE A 119 -0.97 -14.91 -3.90
N GLU A 120 -1.44 -14.85 -5.15
CA GLU A 120 -2.73 -14.23 -5.50
C GLU A 120 -3.85 -14.83 -4.63
N PRO A 121 -4.61 -13.99 -3.90
CA PRO A 121 -5.69 -14.48 -3.06
C PRO A 121 -6.77 -15.24 -3.84
N SER A 122 -7.51 -16.12 -3.15
CA SER A 122 -8.64 -16.83 -3.75
C SER A 122 -9.63 -15.86 -4.43
N PRO A 123 -10.21 -16.22 -5.60
CA PRO A 123 -11.15 -15.37 -6.34
C PRO A 123 -12.30 -14.81 -5.49
N GLU A 124 -12.73 -15.55 -4.46
CA GLU A 124 -13.75 -15.14 -3.50
C GLU A 124 -13.45 -13.77 -2.84
N HIS A 125 -12.18 -13.44 -2.67
CA HIS A 125 -11.75 -12.21 -2.00
C HIS A 125 -11.34 -11.09 -2.95
N LEU A 126 -11.03 -11.40 -4.21
CA LEU A 126 -10.55 -10.40 -5.16
C LEU A 126 -11.69 -9.68 -5.89
N GLY A 127 -12.88 -10.28 -5.92
CA GLY A 127 -13.98 -9.83 -6.75
C GLY A 127 -13.72 -10.15 -8.23
N PRO A 128 -14.65 -9.77 -9.13
CA PRO A 128 -14.48 -9.98 -10.56
C PRO A 128 -13.26 -9.21 -11.09
N ARG A 129 -12.51 -9.84 -12.00
CA ARG A 129 -11.38 -9.17 -12.66
C ARG A 129 -11.92 -8.01 -13.51
N PRO A 130 -11.25 -6.84 -13.49
CA PRO A 130 -11.65 -5.74 -14.34
C PRO A 130 -11.61 -6.17 -15.81
N PRO A 131 -12.49 -5.59 -16.66
CA PRO A 131 -12.49 -5.88 -18.08
C PRO A 131 -11.13 -5.55 -18.69
N VAL A 132 -10.74 -6.30 -19.72
CA VAL A 132 -9.53 -6.03 -20.48
C VAL A 132 -9.72 -4.68 -21.18
N ARG A 133 -8.93 -3.69 -20.78
CA ARG A 133 -8.92 -2.35 -21.38
C ARG A 133 -7.67 -2.17 -22.20
N THR A 134 -7.76 -1.41 -23.29
CA THR A 134 -6.56 -0.91 -23.97
C THR A 134 -5.79 0.03 -23.04
N ARG A 135 -4.50 0.27 -23.34
CA ARG A 135 -3.64 1.14 -22.53
C ARG A 135 -4.25 2.54 -22.34
N TRP A 136 -4.77 3.12 -23.42
CA TRP A 136 -5.34 4.46 -23.40
C TRP A 136 -6.72 4.51 -22.74
N GLU A 137 -7.58 3.52 -22.99
CA GLU A 137 -8.84 3.39 -22.25
C GLU A 137 -8.62 3.31 -20.74
N PHE A 138 -7.62 2.53 -20.31
CA PHE A 138 -7.25 2.45 -18.90
C PHE A 138 -6.75 3.79 -18.36
N ILE A 139 -5.84 4.46 -19.06
CA ILE A 139 -5.29 5.76 -18.62
C ILE A 139 -6.40 6.81 -18.52
N ILE A 140 -7.28 6.92 -19.52
CA ILE A 140 -8.41 7.85 -19.52
C ILE A 140 -9.36 7.53 -18.37
N TYR A 141 -9.70 6.25 -18.18
CA TYR A 141 -10.52 5.80 -17.06
C TYR A 141 -9.89 6.20 -15.72
N GLN A 142 -8.59 5.94 -15.53
CA GLN A 142 -7.90 6.31 -14.29
C GLN A 142 -7.84 7.82 -14.09
N LEU A 143 -7.65 8.62 -15.14
CA LEU A 143 -7.63 10.09 -15.06
C LEU A 143 -8.99 10.65 -14.63
N ILE A 144 -10.08 10.20 -15.27
CA ILE A 144 -11.44 10.63 -14.93
C ILE A 144 -11.74 10.30 -13.46
N TRP A 145 -11.46 9.07 -13.04
CA TRP A 145 -11.69 8.66 -11.66
C TRP A 145 -10.74 9.34 -10.68
N THR A 146 -9.50 9.66 -11.07
CA THR A 146 -8.59 10.43 -10.21
C THR A 146 -9.15 11.82 -9.98
N ALA A 147 -9.62 12.52 -11.03
CA ALA A 147 -10.26 13.82 -10.90
C ALA A 147 -11.50 13.76 -9.99
N PHE A 148 -12.38 12.77 -10.20
CA PHE A 148 -13.54 12.55 -9.35
C PHE A 148 -13.15 12.30 -7.89
N ASN A 149 -12.19 11.40 -7.63
CA ASN A 149 -11.75 11.06 -6.28
C ASN A 149 -11.07 12.25 -5.59
N SER A 150 -10.33 13.10 -6.32
CA SER A 150 -9.76 14.32 -5.77
C SER A 150 -10.83 15.33 -5.39
N LEU A 151 -11.83 15.58 -6.26
CA LEU A 151 -12.94 16.47 -5.95
C LEU A 151 -13.78 15.95 -4.77
N ALA A 152 -14.04 14.64 -4.71
CA ALA A 152 -14.74 14.02 -3.60
C ALA A 152 -13.94 14.13 -2.29
N LEU A 153 -12.62 13.95 -2.34
CA LEU A 153 -11.73 14.15 -1.20
C LEU A 153 -11.77 15.59 -0.71
N ASP A 154 -11.64 16.56 -1.61
CA ASP A 154 -11.67 17.99 -1.29
C ASP A 154 -13.01 18.38 -0.65
N LEU A 155 -14.12 17.90 -1.22
CA LEU A 155 -15.45 18.10 -0.65
C LEU A 155 -15.54 17.51 0.76
N CYS A 156 -15.12 16.26 0.95
CA CYS A 156 -15.18 15.61 2.27
C CYS A 156 -14.32 16.35 3.31
N VAL A 157 -13.13 16.79 2.93
CA VAL A 157 -12.22 17.54 3.83
C VAL A 157 -12.79 18.93 4.13
N ALA A 158 -13.37 19.61 3.14
CA ALA A 158 -14.02 20.90 3.34
C ALA A 158 -15.21 20.77 4.29
N THR A 159 -16.07 19.77 4.10
CA THR A 159 -17.19 19.47 5.00
C THR A 159 -16.71 19.07 6.40
N ALA A 160 -15.60 18.33 6.53
CA ALA A 160 -15.06 17.97 7.83
C ALA A 160 -14.68 19.23 8.63
N LYS A 161 -14.10 20.24 7.98
CA LYS A 161 -13.72 21.50 8.63
C LYS A 161 -14.90 22.34 9.11
N THR A 162 -16.10 22.15 8.56
CA THR A 162 -17.30 22.85 9.02
C THR A 162 -17.97 22.18 10.21
N ILE A 163 -17.57 20.95 10.55
CA ILE A 163 -18.13 20.19 11.67
C ILE A 163 -17.34 20.52 12.96
N PRO A 164 -17.99 21.00 14.03
CA PRO A 164 -17.31 21.42 15.27
C PRO A 164 -16.38 20.36 15.87
N TYR A 165 -16.77 19.08 15.78
CA TYR A 165 -15.99 17.96 16.32
C TYR A 165 -14.71 17.64 15.52
N PHE A 166 -14.58 18.17 14.30
CA PHE A 166 -13.54 17.80 13.33
C PHE A 166 -12.73 18.99 12.82
N ASP A 167 -12.97 20.19 13.35
CA ASP A 167 -12.31 21.44 12.94
C ASP A 167 -10.80 21.48 13.30
N GLY A 168 -10.32 20.49 14.05
CA GLY A 168 -8.92 20.35 14.48
C GLY A 168 -8.53 21.27 15.65
N THR A 169 -9.46 22.05 16.20
CA THR A 169 -9.22 22.93 17.35
C THR A 169 -9.21 22.18 18.67
N GLY A 170 -9.80 20.97 18.69
CA GLY A 170 -9.92 20.14 19.89
C GLY A 170 -10.86 20.70 20.95
N ARG A 171 -11.65 21.74 20.61
CA ARG A 171 -12.62 22.36 21.52
C ARG A 171 -13.78 21.43 21.86
N GLU A 172 -14.22 20.65 20.87
CA GLU A 172 -15.28 19.66 21.02
C GLU A 172 -14.78 18.29 20.58
N THR A 173 -15.24 17.25 21.27
CA THR A 173 -14.83 15.87 20.99
C THR A 173 -16.02 15.06 20.50
N LEU A 174 -15.84 14.23 19.48
CA LEU A 174 -16.91 13.34 18.99
C LEU A 174 -17.45 12.40 20.08
N ALA A 175 -16.65 12.12 21.12
CA ALA A 175 -17.06 11.31 22.27
C ALA A 175 -18.27 11.90 23.01
N THR A 176 -18.32 13.24 23.14
CA THR A 176 -19.38 13.97 23.83
C THR A 176 -20.54 14.36 22.92
N ALA A 177 -20.43 14.12 21.61
CA ALA A 177 -21.44 14.46 20.64
C ALA A 177 -22.72 13.60 20.82
N PRO A 178 -23.91 14.13 20.46
CA PRO A 178 -25.12 13.34 20.32
C PRO A 178 -24.93 12.16 19.34
N TRP A 179 -25.69 11.08 19.53
CA TRP A 179 -25.60 9.89 18.67
C TRP A 179 -25.69 10.16 17.16
N PRO A 180 -26.59 11.03 16.66
CA PRO A 180 -26.64 11.37 15.24
C PRO A 180 -25.31 11.94 14.71
N ASP A 181 -24.68 12.80 15.49
CA ASP A 181 -23.42 13.45 15.12
C ASP A 181 -22.24 12.47 15.13
N LYS A 182 -22.30 11.41 15.94
CA LYS A 182 -21.29 10.34 15.92
C LYS A 182 -21.25 9.63 14.56
N LEU A 183 -22.35 9.61 13.80
CA LEU A 183 -22.39 9.06 12.44
C LEU A 183 -21.55 9.89 11.46
N LEU A 184 -21.19 11.13 11.79
CA LEU A 184 -20.28 11.93 10.98
C LEU A 184 -18.88 11.32 10.90
N CYS A 185 -18.54 10.34 11.74
CA CYS A 185 -17.29 9.57 11.63
C CYS A 185 -17.14 8.85 10.27
N TRP A 186 -18.25 8.53 9.59
CA TRP A 186 -18.23 7.97 8.25
C TRP A 186 -17.58 8.89 7.22
N LEU A 187 -17.57 10.20 7.46
CA LEU A 187 -16.85 11.16 6.63
C LEU A 187 -15.34 10.85 6.59
N TYR A 188 -14.75 10.44 7.72
CA TYR A 188 -13.34 10.06 7.78
C TYR A 188 -13.03 8.74 7.05
N ILE A 189 -14.02 7.84 6.97
CA ILE A 189 -13.91 6.64 6.15
C ILE A 189 -13.85 7.04 4.67
N ALA A 190 -14.70 7.98 4.23
CA ALA A 190 -14.67 8.51 2.86
C ALA A 190 -13.35 9.27 2.56
N ILE A 191 -12.90 10.14 3.46
CA ILE A 191 -11.61 10.84 3.35
C ILE A 191 -10.46 9.83 3.18
N SER A 192 -10.45 8.79 4.01
CA SER A 192 -9.42 7.74 3.94
C SER A 192 -9.50 6.93 2.64
N TYR A 193 -10.71 6.61 2.19
CA TYR A 193 -10.96 5.89 0.94
C TYR A 193 -10.43 6.66 -0.28
N HIS A 194 -10.83 7.91 -0.44
CA HIS A 194 -10.37 8.75 -1.56
C HIS A 194 -8.89 9.11 -1.42
N GLY A 195 -8.41 9.39 -0.21
CA GLY A 195 -7.01 9.69 0.08
C GLY A 195 -6.04 8.54 -0.24
N LEU A 196 -6.51 7.29 -0.20
CA LEU A 196 -5.73 6.12 -0.65
C LEU A 196 -5.86 5.87 -2.16
N LEU A 197 -7.04 6.11 -2.75
CA LEU A 197 -7.26 5.91 -4.19
C LEU A 197 -6.48 6.90 -5.05
N VAL A 198 -6.46 8.18 -4.72
CA VAL A 198 -5.78 9.21 -5.54
C VAL A 198 -4.31 8.86 -5.81
N PRO A 199 -3.43 8.65 -4.79
CA PRO A 199 -2.03 8.32 -5.05
C PRO A 199 -1.86 6.96 -5.72
N PHE A 200 -2.74 5.98 -5.43
CA PHE A 200 -2.71 4.69 -6.10
C PHE A 200 -3.00 4.84 -7.60
N ARG A 201 -4.04 5.59 -7.99
CA ARG A 201 -4.38 5.82 -9.39
C ARG A 201 -3.31 6.61 -10.13
N ILE A 202 -2.69 7.61 -9.49
CA ILE A 202 -1.54 8.33 -10.07
C ILE A 202 -0.39 7.35 -10.37
N LEU A 203 -0.07 6.45 -9.42
CA LEU A 203 0.95 5.44 -9.63
C LEU A 203 0.60 4.48 -10.79
N THR A 204 -0.66 4.09 -10.94
CA THR A 204 -1.09 3.20 -12.03
C THR A 204 -1.01 3.90 -13.39
N ILE A 205 -1.42 5.16 -13.47
CA ILE A 205 -1.29 6.00 -14.68
C ILE A 205 0.18 6.13 -15.06
N LEU A 206 1.07 6.44 -14.13
CA LEU A 206 2.50 6.57 -14.41
C LEU A 206 3.10 5.23 -14.85
N SER A 207 2.77 4.13 -14.17
CA SER A 207 3.35 2.82 -14.45
C SER A 207 2.90 2.27 -15.81
N VAL A 208 1.60 2.37 -16.13
CA VAL A 208 1.05 1.97 -17.42
C VAL A 208 1.44 2.96 -18.51
N GLY A 209 1.47 4.26 -18.20
CA GLY A 209 1.88 5.35 -19.08
C GLY A 209 3.35 5.29 -19.49
N LEU A 210 4.23 4.76 -18.63
CA LEU A 210 5.65 4.51 -18.95
C LEU A 210 5.91 3.11 -19.55
N GLY A 211 4.88 2.26 -19.64
CA GLY A 211 5.03 0.90 -20.18
C GLY A 211 5.74 -0.08 -19.23
N LEU A 212 5.81 0.25 -17.93
CA LEU A 212 6.40 -0.62 -16.91
C LEU A 212 5.52 -1.84 -16.63
N SER A 213 4.21 -1.68 -16.84
CA SER A 213 3.15 -2.64 -16.50
C SER A 213 1.96 -2.53 -17.45
N GLN A 214 1.12 -3.57 -17.50
CA GLN A 214 -0.10 -3.65 -18.28
C GLN A 214 -1.34 -3.29 -17.44
N PRO A 215 -2.43 -2.79 -18.05
CA PRO A 215 -3.67 -2.43 -17.35
C PRO A 215 -4.24 -3.52 -16.43
N HIS A 216 -4.19 -4.79 -16.85
CA HIS A 216 -4.76 -5.90 -16.09
C HIS A 216 -3.96 -6.26 -14.83
N GLU A 217 -2.72 -5.77 -14.70
CA GLU A 217 -1.89 -5.96 -13.50
C GLU A 217 -2.28 -5.00 -12.36
N TRP A 218 -3.13 -4.01 -12.64
CA TRP A 218 -3.58 -2.99 -11.68
C TRP A 218 -5.08 -3.12 -11.37
N PRO A 219 -5.48 -4.13 -10.57
CA PRO A 219 -6.84 -4.21 -10.06
C PRO A 219 -7.16 -2.99 -9.19
N GLU A 220 -8.45 -2.67 -9.05
CA GLU A 220 -8.91 -1.64 -8.12
C GLU A 220 -8.38 -1.90 -6.70
N LEU A 221 -7.99 -0.85 -5.97
CA LEU A 221 -7.37 -1.00 -4.65
C LEU A 221 -8.35 -1.61 -3.63
N PHE A 222 -9.59 -1.17 -3.69
CA PHE A 222 -10.68 -1.61 -2.82
C PHE A 222 -11.64 -2.56 -3.56
N GLY A 223 -12.30 -3.43 -2.80
CA GLY A 223 -13.41 -4.24 -3.30
C GLY A 223 -14.71 -3.44 -3.46
N ASN A 224 -15.77 -4.11 -3.89
CA ASN A 224 -17.09 -3.49 -3.99
C ASN A 224 -17.62 -3.15 -2.59
N PRO A 225 -17.93 -1.87 -2.27
CA PRO A 225 -18.49 -1.49 -0.97
C PRO A 225 -19.78 -2.23 -0.61
N LEU A 226 -20.57 -2.67 -1.61
CA LEU A 226 -21.81 -3.44 -1.39
C LEU A 226 -21.55 -4.83 -0.77
N ASP A 227 -20.32 -5.34 -0.88
CA ASP A 227 -19.94 -6.60 -0.24
C ASP A 227 -19.63 -6.43 1.27
N ALA A 228 -19.64 -5.21 1.81
CA ALA A 228 -19.28 -4.88 3.19
C ALA A 228 -20.41 -5.12 4.22
N TYR A 229 -21.33 -6.04 3.97
CA TYR A 229 -22.48 -6.30 4.85
C TYR A 229 -22.16 -7.17 6.09
N THR A 230 -20.93 -7.66 6.22
CA THR A 230 -20.41 -8.24 7.46
C THR A 230 -19.02 -7.70 7.74
N VAL A 231 -18.63 -7.63 9.02
CA VAL A 231 -17.28 -7.20 9.44
C VAL A 231 -16.19 -8.00 8.72
N ARG A 232 -16.35 -9.33 8.63
CA ARG A 232 -15.40 -10.21 7.93
C ARG A 232 -15.23 -9.82 6.45
N ARG A 233 -16.31 -9.50 5.74
CA ARG A 233 -16.25 -9.12 4.32
C ARG A 233 -15.76 -7.69 4.13
N ALA A 234 -16.16 -6.77 4.99
CA ALA A 234 -15.68 -5.39 4.96
C ALA A 234 -14.14 -5.35 5.02
N TRP A 235 -13.53 -6.07 5.96
CA TRP A 235 -12.08 -6.14 6.07
C TRP A 235 -11.46 -7.08 5.04
N GLY A 236 -12.03 -8.27 4.86
CA GLY A 236 -11.46 -9.37 4.07
C GLY A 236 -11.71 -9.31 2.56
N ARG A 237 -12.58 -8.42 2.07
CA ARG A 237 -12.86 -8.24 0.62
C ARG A 237 -12.80 -6.78 0.16
N VAL A 238 -13.16 -5.82 1.02
CA VAL A 238 -13.29 -4.41 0.63
C VAL A 238 -12.05 -3.59 1.01
N TRP A 239 -11.73 -3.46 2.30
CA TRP A 239 -10.79 -2.45 2.80
C TRP A 239 -9.31 -2.89 2.86
N GLN A 240 -8.98 -4.07 3.41
CA GLN A 240 -7.59 -4.44 3.78
C GLN A 240 -6.85 -5.30 2.75
N GLN A 241 -7.27 -5.31 1.48
CA GLN A 241 -6.62 -6.19 0.49
C GLN A 241 -5.14 -5.87 0.29
N SER A 242 -4.72 -4.62 0.45
CA SER A 242 -3.33 -4.17 0.26
C SER A 242 -2.36 -4.63 1.35
N ILE A 243 -2.86 -4.93 2.56
CA ILE A 243 -2.04 -5.39 3.70
C ILE A 243 -2.21 -6.87 3.99
N ARG A 244 -3.06 -7.57 3.22
CA ARG A 244 -3.41 -8.97 3.46
C ARG A 244 -2.19 -9.86 3.64
N ARG A 245 -1.24 -9.79 2.70
CA ARG A 245 -0.03 -10.63 2.73
C ARG A 245 0.69 -10.50 4.06
N VAL A 246 1.02 -9.27 4.45
CA VAL A 246 1.70 -8.95 5.70
C VAL A 246 0.96 -9.51 6.92
N CYS A 247 -0.37 -9.43 6.93
CA CYS A 247 -1.18 -9.90 8.06
C CYS A 247 -1.46 -11.41 8.06
N THR A 248 -1.21 -12.12 6.96
CA THR A 248 -1.54 -13.55 6.80
C THR A 248 -0.33 -14.47 6.62
N ILE A 249 0.90 -13.94 6.64
CA ILE A 249 2.10 -14.78 6.58
C ILE A 249 2.09 -15.72 7.79
N PRO A 250 2.10 -17.05 7.57
CA PRO A 250 2.07 -18.00 8.67
C PRO A 250 3.35 -17.93 9.52
N PRO A 251 3.28 -18.18 10.84
CA PRO A 251 4.46 -18.31 11.70
C PRO A 251 5.46 -19.39 11.27
N SER A 252 5.06 -20.35 10.42
CA SER A 252 5.95 -21.40 9.91
C SER A 252 7.11 -20.83 9.06
N SER A 253 6.92 -19.68 8.41
CA SER A 253 8.01 -18.95 7.73
C SER A 253 9.02 -18.35 8.71
N ILE A 254 8.63 -18.14 9.98
CA ILE A 254 9.47 -17.62 11.06
C ILE A 254 10.23 -18.76 11.78
N MET A 255 9.64 -19.96 11.84
CA MET A 255 10.18 -21.12 12.57
C MET A 255 11.12 -22.03 11.76
N CYS A 256 11.24 -21.85 10.45
CA CYS A 256 12.20 -22.59 9.62
C CYS A 256 13.59 -21.91 9.59
N VAL A 257 14.14 -21.58 10.76
CA VAL A 257 15.60 -21.46 10.89
C VAL A 257 16.08 -22.88 11.19
N PRO A 258 16.79 -23.56 10.28
CA PRO A 258 17.49 -24.78 10.64
C PRO A 258 18.48 -24.39 11.75
N LEU A 259 18.30 -24.97 12.92
CA LEU A 259 19.37 -25.02 13.90
C LEU A 259 20.38 -26.02 13.34
N ASP A 260 21.33 -25.51 12.55
CA ASP A 260 22.61 -26.17 12.28
C ASP A 260 23.63 -25.65 13.29
#